data_AF-A0A7Y2I1Q0-F1
#
_entry.id   AF-A0A7Y2I1Q0-F1
#
_cell.length_a   1.000
_cell.length_b   1.000
_cell.length_c   1.000
_cell.angle_alpha   90.00
_cell.angle_beta   90.00
_cell.angle_gamma   90.00
#
_symmetry.space_group_name_H-M   'P 1'
#
loop_
_entity.id
_entity.type
_entity.pdbx_description
1 polymer ?
#
loop_
_entity_poly.entity_id
_entity_poly.type
_entity_poly.pdbx_seq_one_letter_code
_entity_poly.pdbx_strand_id
1 'polypeptide(L)' 'MTDPIFRRLLGVPDASDPRRLLGLTDGALTRVQIEIALRERLDQVYRHPDGRAPAADQVRQALRDAARTLISS' A
#
# COMPACT_ATOMS: atom_id res chain seq x y z
N MET A 1 6.31 13.42 -5.86
CA MET A 1 7.10 13.67 -4.63
C MET A 1 7.07 12.38 -3.83
N THR A 2 8.21 11.71 -3.62
CA THR A 2 8.27 10.51 -2.77
C THR A 2 8.22 10.96 -1.32
N ASP A 3 7.12 10.67 -0.63
CA ASP A 3 7.00 10.96 0.79
C ASP A 3 7.87 9.98 1.62
N PRO A 4 8.77 10.47 2.49
CA PRO A 4 9.70 9.64 3.25
C PRO A 4 9.01 8.60 4.14
N ILE A 5 7.74 8.81 4.55
CA ILE A 5 7.03 7.83 5.36
C ILE A 5 6.79 6.52 4.59
N PHE A 6 6.55 6.58 3.28
CA PHE A 6 6.24 5.39 2.46
C PHE A 6 7.48 4.51 2.32
N ARG A 7 8.64 5.14 2.11
CA ARG A 7 9.92 4.43 2.10
C ARG A 7 10.21 3.80 3.45
N ARG A 8 9.92 4.49 4.55
CA ARG A 8 10.16 3.99 5.92
C ARG A 8 9.25 2.81 6.27
N LEU A 9 7.95 2.91 5.99
CA LEU A 9 6.95 1.91 6.40
C LEU A 9 6.84 0.72 5.44
N LEU A 10 6.97 0.96 4.14
CA LEU A 10 6.71 -0.05 3.10
C LEU A 10 7.97 -0.45 2.32
N GLY A 11 9.07 0.29 2.45
CA GLY A 11 10.27 0.12 1.62
C GLY A 11 10.07 0.57 0.17
N VAL A 12 8.97 1.27 -0.14
CA VAL A 12 8.60 1.63 -1.51
C VAL A 12 9.05 3.07 -1.81
N PRO A 13 9.87 3.28 -2.87
CA PRO A 13 10.40 4.61 -3.22
C PRO A 13 9.44 5.45 -4.06
N ASP A 14 8.33 4.88 -4.53
CA ASP A 14 7.36 5.57 -5.37
C ASP A 14 5.94 5.09 -5.06
N ALA A 15 5.11 6.01 -4.56
CA ALA A 15 3.73 5.75 -4.20
C ALA A 15 2.74 6.08 -5.33
N SER A 16 3.22 6.49 -6.50
CA SER A 16 2.38 6.90 -7.63
C SER A 16 1.75 5.73 -8.39
N ASP A 17 2.33 4.53 -8.29
CA ASP A 17 1.82 3.32 -8.93
C ASP A 17 1.07 2.45 -7.91
N PRO A 18 -0.27 2.28 -8.06
CA PRO A 18 -1.09 1.44 -7.18
C PRO A 18 -0.61 0.00 -7.06
N ARG A 19 -0.07 -0.58 -8.14
CA ARG A 19 0.43 -1.97 -8.16
C ARG A 19 1.68 -2.09 -7.30
N ARG A 20 2.65 -1.20 -7.51
CA ARG A 20 3.89 -1.16 -6.71
C ARG A 20 3.62 -0.86 -5.25
N LEU A 21 2.66 0.01 -4.96
CA LEU A 21 2.24 0.32 -3.59
C LEU A 21 1.75 -0.93 -2.86
N LEU A 22 0.99 -1.78 -3.55
CA LEU A 22 0.51 -3.06 -3.03
C LEU A 22 1.54 -4.19 -3.13
N GLY A 23 2.69 -3.97 -3.78
CA GLY A 23 3.69 -5.02 -4.03
C GLY A 23 3.25 -6.06 -5.07
N LEU A 24 2.31 -5.69 -5.94
CA LEU A 24 1.79 -6.55 -6.99
C LEU A 24 2.66 -6.44 -8.25
N THR A 25 2.87 -7.56 -8.93
CA THR A 25 3.54 -7.61 -10.24
C THR A 25 2.54 -7.30 -11.36
N ASP A 26 3.08 -6.96 -12.53
CA ASP A 26 2.26 -6.76 -13.72
C ASP A 26 1.58 -8.06 -14.15
N GLY A 27 0.29 -7.96 -14.46
CA GLY A 27 -0.54 -9.09 -14.87
C GLY A 27 -2.03 -8.86 -14.61
N ALA A 28 -2.86 -9.81 -15.04
CA ALA A 28 -4.25 -9.84 -14.66
C ALA A 28 -4.35 -10.18 -13.17
N LEU A 29 -4.92 -9.28 -12.39
CA LEU A 29 -5.11 -9.43 -10.95
C LEU A 29 -6.59 -9.63 -10.67
N THR A 30 -6.92 -10.67 -9.91
CA THR A 30 -8.27 -10.86 -9.39
C THR A 30 -8.50 -9.92 -8.21
N ARG A 31 -9.76 -9.57 -7.97
CA ARG A 31 -10.16 -8.80 -6.79
C ARG A 31 -9.63 -9.41 -5.48
N VAL A 32 -9.68 -10.74 -5.36
CA VAL A 32 -9.21 -11.45 -4.16
C VAL A 32 -7.70 -11.26 -3.97
N GLN A 33 -6.90 -11.33 -5.04
CA GLN A 33 -5.46 -11.09 -4.95
C GLN A 33 -5.14 -9.65 -4.52
N ILE A 34 -5.91 -8.67 -5.01
CA ILE A 34 -5.75 -7.26 -4.61
C ILE A 34 -6.09 -7.09 -3.12
N GLU A 35 -7.18 -7.69 -2.64
CA GLU A 35 -7.59 -7.62 -1.23
C GLU A 35 -6.59 -8.30 -0.29
N ILE A 36 -6.00 -9.44 -0.70
CA ILE A 36 -4.91 -10.11 0.04
C ILE A 36 -3.69 -9.19 0.14
N ALA A 37 -3.23 -8.62 -0.98
CA ALA A 37 -2.08 -7.73 -0.99
C ALA A 37 -2.30 -6.47 -0.14
N LEU A 38 -3.52 -5.90 -0.18
CA LEU A 38 -3.90 -4.80 0.70
C LEU A 38 -3.77 -5.20 2.17
N ARG A 39 -4.29 -6.36 2.55
CA ARG A 39 -4.22 -6.85 3.93
C ARG A 39 -2.78 -7.05 4.39
N GLU A 40 -1.94 -7.67 3.57
CA GLU A 40 -0.53 -7.89 3.87
C GLU A 40 0.24 -6.57 4.07
N ARG A 41 -0.02 -5.57 3.22
CA ARG A 41 0.60 -4.24 3.36
C ARG A 41 0.10 -3.49 4.59
N LEU A 42 -1.18 -3.56 4.90
CA LEU A 42 -1.71 -2.97 6.14
C LEU A 42 -1.10 -3.64 7.37
N ASP A 43 -0.99 -4.97 7.38
CA ASP A 43 -0.34 -5.71 8.46
C ASP A 43 1.14 -5.32 8.60
N GLN A 44 1.86 -5.13 7.48
CA GLN A 44 3.22 -4.61 7.49
C GLN A 44 3.30 -3.24 8.17
N VAL A 45 2.42 -2.30 7.79
CA VAL A 45 2.36 -0.98 8.42
C VAL A 45 2.10 -1.12 9.91
N TYR A 46 1.11 -1.90 10.33
CA TYR A 46 0.75 -2.04 11.75
C TYR A 46 1.82 -2.72 12.61
N ARG A 47 2.66 -3.57 12.03
CA ARG A 47 3.79 -4.21 12.72
C ARG A 47 5.02 -3.29 12.85
N HIS A 48 5.10 -2.23 12.04
CA HIS A 48 6.18 -1.25 12.15
C HIS A 48 6.07 -0.45 13.45
N PRO A 49 7.18 -0.08 14.13
CA PRO A 49 7.13 0.73 15.35
C PRO A 49 6.32 2.03 15.21
N ASP A 50 6.47 2.71 14.07
CA ASP A 50 5.73 3.92 13.73
C ASP A 50 4.36 3.66 13.08
N GLY A 51 3.94 2.40 12.98
CA GLY A 51 2.74 1.96 12.27
C GLY A 51 1.42 2.51 12.78
N ARG A 52 1.41 2.89 14.06
CA ARG A 52 0.27 3.50 14.75
C ARG A 52 0.37 5.01 14.89
N ALA A 53 1.47 5.62 14.41
CA ALA A 53 1.60 7.07 14.43
C ALA A 53 0.55 7.70 13.49
N PRO A 54 0.09 8.94 13.77
CA PRO A 54 -0.81 9.66 12.86
C PRO A 54 -0.23 9.80 11.45
N ALA A 55 1.09 9.93 11.33
CA ALA A 55 1.77 9.98 10.04
C ALA A 55 1.67 8.66 9.22
N ALA A 56 1.28 7.54 9.83
CA ALA A 56 1.00 6.29 9.13
C ALA A 56 -0.45 6.21 8.60
N ASP A 57 -1.34 7.13 8.99
CA ASP A 57 -2.71 7.17 8.45
C ASP A 57 -2.69 7.44 6.94
N GLN A 58 -1.84 8.35 6.46
CA GLN A 58 -1.72 8.62 5.03
C GLN A 58 -1.27 7.40 4.22
N VAL A 59 -0.39 6.56 4.78
CA VAL A 59 0.05 5.33 4.12
C VAL A 59 -1.08 4.30 4.08
N ARG A 60 -1.81 4.13 5.18
CA ARG A 60 -2.96 3.23 5.24
C ARG A 60 -4.07 3.66 4.28
N GLN A 61 -4.30 4.97 4.17
CA GLN A 61 -5.27 5.52 3.23
C GLN A 61 -4.84 5.30 1.78
N ALA A 62 -3.59 5.62 1.45
CA ALA A 62 -3.05 5.40 0.10
C ALA A 62 -3.11 3.93 -0.34
N LEU A 63 -2.85 2.98 0.57
CA LEU A 63 -3.00 1.55 0.30
C LEU A 63 -4.45 1.17 -0.05
N ARG A 64 -5.42 1.70 0.70
CA ARG A 64 -6.85 1.46 0.42
C ARG A 64 -7.29 2.07 -0.90
N ASP A 65 -6.83 3.27 -1.19
CA ASP A 65 -7.15 3.96 -2.45
C ASP A 65 -6.54 3.23 -3.64
N ALA A 66 -5.29 2.77 -3.54
CA ALA A 66 -4.64 1.94 -4.55
C ALA A 66 -5.43 0.66 -4.84
N ALA A 67 -5.86 -0.06 -3.80
CA ALA A 67 -6.68 -1.26 -3.96
C ALA A 67 -8.02 -0.95 -4.62
N ARG A 68 -8.68 0.13 -4.21
CA ARG A 68 -9.95 0.57 -4.81
C ARG A 68 -9.78 0.88 -6.30
N THR A 69 -8.75 1.64 -6.67
CA THR A 69 -8.45 1.97 -8.07
C THR A 69 -8.27 0.72 -8.92
N LEU A 70 -7.53 -0.28 -8.44
CA LEU A 70 -7.29 -1.51 -9.18
C LEU A 70 -8.54 -2.41 -9.29
N ILE A 71 -9.43 -2.38 -8.30
CA ILE A 71 -10.69 -3.14 -8.34
C ILE A 71 -11.71 -2.48 -9.28
N SER A 72 -11.69 -1.16 -9.40
CA SER A 72 -12.58 -0.40 -10.28
C SER A 72 -12.07 -0.19 -11.70
N SER A 73 -10.83 -0.61 -12.00
CA SER A 73 -10.22 -0.53 -13.33
C SER A 73 -10.54 -1.78 -14.16
#